data_AF-A0A8T7J2P3-F1
#
_entry.id   AF-A0A8T7J2P3-F1
#
_cell.length_a   1.000
_cell.length_b   1.000
_cell.length_c   1.000
_cell.angle_alpha   90.00
_cell.angle_beta   90.00
_cell.angle_gamma   90.00
#
_symmetry.space_group_name_H-M   'P 1'
#
loop_
_entity.id
_entity.type
_entity.pdbx_description
1 polymer ?
#
loop_
_entity_poly.entity_id
_entity_poly.type
_entity_poly.pdbx_seq_one_letter_code
_entity_poly.pdbx_strand_id
1 'polypeptide(L)'
;KNVIKTLKKLGVEQRVPAYPSMLLGAVSMTPIEVLNMYQPIASFGQKLSVGAIVDIVDPLGISIWKKSSEAKQVMDYQTSYILNHALNQVTRTGTAKRLGAYFPKTQYAGKTGTTDDLRDSWFTGFDQNKLTTIWIGKDDNSPVELTGSQGALSVFLSLQAAKSAESLAVPKPSDVEMRVFEQSTGAIMEEECGEYQVLPIKLHQIKQVKDCPSFFDFLKN
;
A
#
# COMPACT_ATOMS: atom_id res chain seq x y z
N LYS A 1 11.05 5.43 -16.90
CA LYS A 1 10.75 6.88 -16.74
C LYS A 1 9.42 7.16 -16.01
N ASN A 2 8.35 6.38 -16.23
CA ASN A 2 7.05 6.65 -15.58
C ASN A 2 7.04 6.38 -14.07
N VAL A 3 7.69 5.32 -13.59
CA VAL A 3 7.76 5.00 -12.13
C VAL A 3 8.44 6.11 -11.33
N ILE A 4 9.55 6.67 -11.83
CA ILE A 4 10.24 7.81 -11.20
C ILE A 4 9.31 9.01 -11.05
N LYS A 5 8.53 9.32 -12.10
CA LYS A 5 7.53 10.40 -12.04
C LYS A 5 6.46 10.12 -10.99
N THR A 6 6.04 8.87 -10.84
CA THR A 6 5.11 8.46 -9.78
C THR A 6 5.72 8.67 -8.39
N LEU A 7 6.95 8.21 -8.14
CA LEU A 7 7.65 8.43 -6.86
C LEU A 7 7.75 9.92 -6.51
N LYS A 8 8.05 10.77 -7.50
CA LYS A 8 8.07 12.24 -7.34
C LYS A 8 6.70 12.79 -6.96
N LYS A 9 5.63 12.34 -7.61
CA LYS A 9 4.24 12.72 -7.27
C LYS A 9 3.86 12.29 -5.85
N LEU A 10 4.31 11.12 -5.42
CA LEU A 10 4.09 10.61 -4.07
C LEU A 10 4.90 11.35 -2.99
N GLY A 11 5.89 12.17 -3.37
CA GLY A 11 6.65 13.00 -2.43
C GLY A 11 8.09 12.57 -2.18
N VAL A 12 8.65 11.70 -3.02
CA VAL A 12 10.09 11.40 -2.97
C VAL A 12 10.88 12.55 -3.60
N GLU A 13 11.50 13.40 -2.78
CA GLU A 13 12.16 14.63 -3.23
C GLU A 13 13.61 14.41 -3.68
N GLN A 14 14.31 13.42 -3.11
CA GLN A 14 15.66 13.04 -3.51
C GLN A 14 15.76 12.54 -4.96
N ARG A 15 16.96 12.59 -5.54
CA ARG A 15 17.21 11.99 -6.86
C ARG A 15 17.03 10.48 -6.77
N VAL A 16 16.29 9.89 -7.72
CA VAL A 16 16.10 8.44 -7.82
C VAL A 16 16.86 7.91 -9.04
N PRO A 17 17.88 7.04 -8.88
CA PRO A 17 18.70 6.54 -9.99
C PRO A 17 17.89 5.67 -10.96
N ALA A 18 17.97 5.93 -12.27
CA ALA A 18 17.16 5.24 -13.28
C ALA A 18 17.70 3.86 -13.70
N TYR A 19 18.02 3.01 -12.71
CA TYR A 19 18.44 1.62 -12.93
C TYR A 19 17.26 0.65 -12.77
N PRO A 20 17.26 -0.54 -13.38
CA PRO A 20 16.21 -1.53 -13.19
C PRO A 20 16.00 -1.94 -11.72
N SER A 21 17.09 -2.03 -10.95
CA SER A 21 17.09 -2.39 -9.53
C SER A 21 16.28 -1.41 -8.65
N MET A 22 16.01 -0.18 -9.12
CA MET A 22 15.07 0.76 -8.50
C MET A 22 13.72 0.09 -8.20
N LEU A 23 13.22 -0.74 -9.11
CA LEU A 23 11.91 -1.37 -8.98
C LEU A 23 11.86 -2.37 -7.81
N LEU A 24 13.03 -2.83 -7.36
CA LEU A 24 13.21 -3.76 -6.25
C LEU A 24 13.66 -3.06 -4.96
N GLY A 25 13.77 -1.73 -4.95
CA GLY A 25 14.09 -0.97 -3.74
C GLY A 25 15.55 -0.50 -3.62
N ALA A 26 16.32 -0.45 -4.71
CA ALA A 26 17.66 0.16 -4.74
C ALA A 26 17.63 1.70 -4.64
N VAL A 27 16.93 2.21 -3.62
CA VAL A 27 16.76 3.63 -3.30
C VAL A 27 16.79 3.77 -1.78
N SER A 28 17.85 4.35 -1.25
CA SER A 28 17.96 4.65 0.18
C SER A 28 17.01 5.79 0.55
N MET A 29 16.18 5.58 1.57
CA MET A 29 15.25 6.58 2.09
C MET A 29 15.19 6.45 3.62
N THR A 30 15.00 7.57 4.30
CA THR A 30 14.69 7.61 5.72
C THR A 30 13.25 7.10 5.98
N PRO A 31 12.93 6.64 7.21
CA PRO A 31 11.57 6.23 7.53
C PRO A 31 10.51 7.32 7.30
N ILE A 32 10.86 8.59 7.48
CA ILE A 32 9.94 9.71 7.23
C ILE A 32 9.70 9.94 5.73
N GLU A 33 10.72 9.75 4.89
CA GLU A 33 10.55 9.81 3.42
C GLU A 33 9.66 8.67 2.90
N VAL A 34 9.84 7.45 3.43
CA VAL A 34 8.96 6.32 3.12
C VAL A 34 7.53 6.61 3.59
N LEU A 35 7.36 7.13 4.81
CA LEU A 35 6.04 7.52 5.33
C LEU A 35 5.37 8.57 4.43
N ASN A 36 6.11 9.60 4.00
CA ASN A 36 5.62 10.62 3.08
C ASN A 36 5.18 10.04 1.74
N MET A 37 5.92 9.05 1.22
CA MET A 37 5.56 8.35 -0.02
C MET A 37 4.26 7.54 0.12
N TYR A 38 4.02 6.91 1.28
CA TYR A 38 2.81 6.13 1.54
C TYR A 38 1.60 6.99 1.96
N GLN A 39 1.82 8.20 2.48
CA GLN A 39 0.74 9.11 2.92
C GLN A 39 -0.35 9.31 1.86
N PRO A 40 -0.05 9.69 0.60
CA PRO A 40 -1.07 9.86 -0.43
C PRO A 40 -1.77 8.54 -0.79
N ILE A 41 -1.14 7.37 -0.60
CA ILE A 41 -1.79 6.07 -0.83
C ILE A 41 -2.81 5.78 0.27
N ALA A 42 -2.43 6.01 1.53
CA ALA A 42 -3.29 5.83 2.70
C ALA A 42 -4.49 6.78 2.73
N SER A 43 -4.37 7.94 2.08
CA SER A 43 -5.41 8.99 1.99
C SER A 43 -6.08 9.05 0.61
N PHE A 44 -6.14 7.92 -0.08
CA PHE A 44 -6.90 7.76 -1.34
C PHE A 44 -6.53 8.76 -2.46
N GLY A 45 -5.25 9.07 -2.54
CA GLY A 45 -4.64 9.89 -3.57
C GLY A 45 -4.40 11.35 -3.16
N GLN A 46 -4.78 11.75 -1.95
CA GLN A 46 -4.61 13.10 -1.43
C GLN A 46 -3.28 13.30 -0.71
N LYS A 47 -2.35 14.02 -1.33
CA LYS A 47 -1.12 14.41 -0.66
C LYS A 47 -1.39 15.52 0.35
N LEU A 48 -1.06 15.27 1.61
CA LEU A 48 -1.06 16.22 2.71
C LEU A 48 0.37 16.52 3.14
N SER A 49 0.60 17.73 3.67
CA SER A 49 1.87 18.05 4.31
C SER A 49 2.01 17.23 5.61
N VAL A 50 3.08 16.46 5.74
CA VAL A 50 3.43 15.73 6.97
C VAL A 50 4.42 16.58 7.77
N GLY A 51 4.24 16.64 9.09
CA GLY A 51 5.06 17.48 9.96
C GLY A 51 4.48 17.58 11.35
N ALA A 52 5.35 17.77 12.34
CA ALA A 52 5.02 17.79 13.76
C ALA A 52 4.49 19.15 14.26
N ILE A 53 4.93 20.26 13.65
CA ILE A 53 4.51 21.61 14.02
C ILE A 53 3.27 21.98 13.20
N VAL A 54 2.20 22.40 13.88
CA VAL A 54 0.92 22.76 13.26
C VAL A 54 0.67 24.27 13.20
N ASP A 55 1.13 25.02 14.19
CA ASP A 55 0.98 26.47 14.32
C ASP A 55 2.11 26.99 15.21
N ILE A 56 2.62 28.18 14.90
CA ILE A 56 3.59 28.93 15.70
C ILE A 56 2.95 30.26 15.98
N VAL A 57 2.70 30.56 17.27
CA VAL A 57 2.03 31.78 17.71
C VAL A 57 2.96 32.62 18.57
N ASP A 58 2.77 33.94 18.54
CA ASP A 58 3.44 34.86 19.46
C ASP A 58 2.75 34.90 20.85
N PRO A 59 3.32 35.61 21.85
CA PRO A 59 2.70 35.72 23.18
C PRO A 59 1.33 36.43 23.19
N LEU A 60 0.97 37.15 22.13
CA LEU A 60 -0.33 37.81 21.97
C LEU A 60 -1.36 36.91 21.26
N GLY A 61 -0.96 35.70 20.85
CA GLY A 61 -1.81 34.73 20.17
C GLY A 61 -1.89 34.92 18.66
N ILE A 62 -1.03 35.75 18.07
CA ILE A 62 -0.99 35.98 16.62
C ILE A 62 -0.18 34.86 15.95
N SER A 63 -0.79 34.19 14.97
CA SER A 63 -0.10 33.13 14.21
C SER A 63 0.98 33.73 13.31
N ILE A 64 2.23 33.32 13.57
CA ILE A 64 3.43 33.66 12.80
C ILE A 64 3.56 32.73 11.61
N TRP A 65 3.24 31.44 11.82
CA TRP A 65 3.28 30.42 10.79
C TRP A 65 2.28 29.33 11.10
N LYS A 66 1.55 28.88 10.09
CA LYS A 66 0.59 27.79 10.20
C LYS A 66 0.80 26.79 9.09
N LYS A 67 0.72 25.50 9.45
CA LYS A 67 0.83 24.42 8.48
C LYS A 67 -0.39 24.42 7.56
N SER A 68 -0.16 24.37 6.25
CA SER A 68 -1.24 24.26 5.27
C SER A 68 -2.00 22.96 5.47
N SER A 69 -3.33 23.06 5.51
CA SER A 69 -4.27 21.93 5.50
C SER A 69 -4.73 21.57 4.08
N GLU A 70 -4.15 22.18 3.05
CA GLU A 70 -4.52 21.91 1.66
C GLU A 70 -4.10 20.50 1.24
N ALA A 71 -5.09 19.73 0.78
CA ALA A 71 -4.88 18.43 0.17
C ALA A 71 -4.69 18.59 -1.34
N LYS A 72 -3.63 18.01 -1.89
CA LYS A 72 -3.40 17.96 -3.34
C LYS A 72 -3.67 16.56 -3.88
N GLN A 73 -4.57 16.43 -4.85
CA GLN A 73 -4.79 15.15 -5.53
C GLN A 73 -3.57 14.81 -6.40
N VAL A 74 -2.85 13.73 -6.07
CA VAL A 74 -1.65 13.27 -6.78
C VAL A 74 -1.80 11.91 -7.46
N MET A 75 -2.82 11.13 -7.03
CA MET A 75 -3.24 9.85 -7.61
C MET A 75 -4.76 9.88 -7.76
N ASP A 76 -5.31 9.24 -8.78
CA ASP A 76 -6.77 9.12 -8.92
C ASP A 76 -7.34 8.18 -7.84
N TYR A 77 -8.52 8.52 -7.34
CA TYR A 77 -9.19 7.82 -6.24
C TYR A 77 -9.37 6.33 -6.54
N GLN A 78 -9.70 5.99 -7.79
CA GLN A 78 -9.89 4.62 -8.27
C GLN A 78 -8.61 3.80 -8.23
N THR A 79 -7.49 4.35 -8.72
CA THR A 79 -6.18 3.69 -8.61
C THR A 79 -5.80 3.50 -7.16
N SER A 80 -6.00 4.51 -6.31
CA SER A 80 -5.71 4.37 -4.88
C SER A 80 -6.59 3.30 -4.21
N TYR A 81 -7.87 3.22 -4.57
CA TYR A 81 -8.77 2.17 -4.10
C TYR A 81 -8.28 0.76 -4.48
N ILE A 82 -7.96 0.55 -5.75
CA ILE A 82 -7.45 -0.73 -6.26
C ILE A 82 -6.11 -1.09 -5.60
N LEU A 83 -5.20 -0.10 -5.47
CA LEU A 83 -3.92 -0.30 -4.79
C LEU A 83 -4.10 -0.64 -3.31
N ASN A 84 -5.04 0.00 -2.61
CA ASN A 84 -5.35 -0.29 -1.21
C ASN A 84 -5.98 -1.68 -1.06
N HIS A 85 -6.79 -2.13 -2.01
CA HIS A 85 -7.27 -3.51 -2.05
C HIS A 85 -6.09 -4.49 -2.16
N ALA A 86 -5.15 -4.26 -3.08
CA ALA A 86 -3.96 -5.11 -3.22
C ALA A 86 -3.09 -5.12 -1.94
N LEU A 87 -2.88 -3.95 -1.32
CA LEU A 87 -2.16 -3.83 -0.05
C LEU A 87 -2.91 -4.49 1.11
N ASN A 88 -4.24 -4.51 1.09
CA ASN A 88 -5.04 -5.28 2.06
C ASN A 88 -4.79 -6.78 1.90
N GLN A 89 -4.75 -7.29 0.66
CA GLN A 89 -4.44 -8.70 0.40
C GLN A 89 -3.06 -9.10 0.91
N VAL A 90 -2.05 -8.22 0.85
CA VAL A 90 -0.73 -8.47 1.46
C VAL A 90 -0.85 -8.80 2.96
N THR A 91 -1.77 -8.14 3.67
CA THR A 91 -1.99 -8.35 5.11
C THR A 91 -2.92 -9.52 5.44
N ARG A 92 -3.72 -9.98 4.48
CA ARG A 92 -4.68 -11.08 4.65
C ARG A 92 -4.10 -12.43 4.23
N THR A 93 -3.49 -12.48 3.05
CA THR A 93 -3.02 -13.73 2.42
C THR A 93 -1.55 -13.68 2.02
N GLY A 94 -0.98 -12.47 1.86
CA GLY A 94 0.40 -12.28 1.40
C GLY A 94 1.47 -12.32 2.49
N THR A 95 2.56 -11.59 2.25
CA THR A 95 3.78 -11.60 3.11
C THR A 95 3.55 -11.07 4.52
N ALA A 96 2.48 -10.31 4.74
CA ALA A 96 2.09 -9.79 6.05
C ALA A 96 0.85 -10.50 6.62
N LYS A 97 0.48 -11.69 6.15
CA LYS A 97 -0.73 -12.45 6.58
C LYS A 97 -0.88 -12.62 8.10
N ARG A 98 0.23 -12.60 8.84
CA ARG A 98 0.23 -12.64 10.31
C ARG A 98 -0.56 -11.47 10.92
N LEU A 99 -0.59 -10.31 10.25
CA LEU A 99 -1.38 -9.16 10.68
C LEU A 99 -2.89 -9.46 10.64
N GLY A 100 -3.37 -9.97 9.51
CA GLY A 100 -4.77 -10.38 9.36
C GLY A 100 -5.16 -11.55 10.26
N ALA A 101 -4.23 -12.47 10.54
CA ALA A 101 -4.46 -13.57 11.48
C ALA A 101 -4.57 -13.08 12.94
N TYR A 102 -3.74 -12.10 13.33
CA TYR A 102 -3.74 -11.54 14.68
C TYR A 102 -4.95 -10.62 14.94
N PHE A 103 -5.38 -9.86 13.93
CA PHE A 103 -6.53 -8.98 14.01
C PHE A 103 -7.59 -9.35 12.96
N PRO A 104 -8.32 -10.48 13.15
CA PRO A 104 -9.21 -11.02 12.11
C PRO A 104 -10.31 -10.05 11.71
N LYS A 105 -10.84 -9.28 12.68
CA LYS A 105 -11.93 -8.32 12.48
C LYS A 105 -11.48 -6.95 11.96
N THR A 106 -10.18 -6.71 11.83
CA THR A 106 -9.64 -5.39 11.45
C THR A 106 -9.02 -5.45 10.07
N GLN A 107 -9.40 -4.51 9.21
CA GLN A 107 -8.81 -4.35 7.89
C GLN A 107 -7.63 -3.39 7.95
N TYR A 108 -6.46 -3.87 7.53
CA TYR A 108 -5.25 -3.07 7.35
C TYR A 108 -4.82 -3.13 5.89
N ALA A 109 -4.07 -2.13 5.44
CA ALA A 109 -3.29 -2.21 4.21
C ALA A 109 -1.82 -2.01 4.56
N GLY A 110 -0.93 -2.73 3.89
CA GLY A 110 0.49 -2.57 4.18
C GLY A 110 1.39 -3.39 3.27
N LYS A 111 2.70 -3.16 3.41
CA LYS A 111 3.73 -3.81 2.61
C LYS A 111 4.95 -4.10 3.45
N THR A 112 5.48 -5.32 3.30
CA THR A 112 6.80 -5.71 3.82
C THR A 112 7.92 -5.29 2.87
N GLY A 113 9.06 -4.90 3.43
CA GLY A 113 10.32 -4.75 2.71
C GLY A 113 11.44 -5.51 3.42
N THR A 114 12.31 -6.13 2.63
CA THR A 114 13.51 -6.84 3.09
C THR A 114 14.59 -6.53 2.06
N THR A 115 15.76 -6.07 2.49
CA THR A 115 16.90 -5.90 1.58
C THR A 115 17.73 -7.17 1.48
N ASP A 116 18.63 -7.20 0.50
CA ASP A 116 19.67 -8.22 0.41
C ASP A 116 20.48 -8.31 1.72
N ASP A 117 21.08 -9.48 1.94
CA ASP A 117 21.83 -9.85 3.15
C ASP A 117 21.06 -9.68 4.47
N LEU A 118 19.72 -9.56 4.42
CA LEU A 118 18.86 -9.33 5.59
C LEU A 118 19.33 -8.14 6.45
N ARG A 119 19.86 -7.10 5.81
CA ARG A 119 20.33 -5.89 6.49
C ARG A 119 19.19 -5.05 7.06
N ASP A 120 18.15 -4.84 6.25
CA ASP A 120 17.04 -3.96 6.60
C ASP A 120 15.71 -4.73 6.61
N SER A 121 14.98 -4.57 7.71
CA SER A 121 13.61 -5.06 7.88
C SER A 121 12.64 -3.88 7.90
N TRP A 122 11.71 -3.85 6.93
CA TRP A 122 10.75 -2.76 6.78
C TRP A 122 9.30 -3.26 6.83
N PHE A 123 8.44 -2.46 7.44
CA PHE A 123 7.00 -2.58 7.29
C PHE A 123 6.35 -1.21 7.31
N THR A 124 5.58 -0.91 6.27
CA THR A 124 4.69 0.26 6.24
C THR A 124 3.26 -0.23 6.16
N GLY A 125 2.45 0.18 7.13
CA GLY A 125 1.05 -0.23 7.22
C GLY A 125 0.16 0.89 7.72
N PHE A 126 -1.10 0.83 7.34
CA PHE A 126 -2.11 1.79 7.75
C PHE A 126 -3.47 1.14 7.97
N ASP A 127 -4.20 1.76 8.89
CA ASP A 127 -5.61 1.52 9.16
C ASP A 127 -6.43 2.73 8.67
N GLN A 128 -7.66 2.93 9.14
CA GLN A 128 -8.46 4.08 8.72
C GLN A 128 -7.85 5.44 9.09
N ASN A 129 -7.15 5.54 10.22
CA ASN A 129 -6.76 6.83 10.83
C ASN A 129 -5.25 7.02 10.93
N LYS A 130 -4.45 5.95 10.88
CA LYS A 130 -3.02 5.98 11.18
C LYS A 130 -2.22 5.29 10.10
N LEU A 131 -1.17 5.96 9.64
CA LEU A 131 -0.09 5.40 8.83
C LEU A 131 1.16 5.28 9.69
N THR A 132 1.75 4.09 9.74
CA THR A 132 2.99 3.83 10.47
C THR A 132 4.01 3.17 9.55
N THR A 133 5.24 3.69 9.57
CA THR A 133 6.41 3.06 8.94
C THR A 133 7.38 2.65 10.01
N ILE A 134 7.83 1.39 9.96
CA ILE A 134 8.79 0.81 10.88
C ILE A 134 9.97 0.28 10.08
N TRP A 135 11.17 0.64 10.54
CA TRP A 135 12.44 0.11 10.08
C TRP A 135 13.16 -0.51 11.26
N ILE A 136 13.80 -1.65 11.02
CA ILE A 136 14.76 -2.28 11.92
C ILE A 136 16.01 -2.57 11.10
N GLY A 137 17.13 -2.05 11.57
CA GLY A 137 18.47 -2.25 11.03
C GLY A 137 19.50 -2.03 12.13
N LYS A 138 20.77 -2.30 11.82
CA LYS A 138 21.89 -1.94 12.69
C LYS A 138 22.59 -0.71 12.11
N ASP A 139 23.05 0.17 12.98
CA ASP A 139 23.74 1.41 12.58
C ASP A 139 25.02 1.16 11.77
N ASP A 140 25.67 0.01 11.99
CA ASP A 140 26.86 -0.43 11.28
C ASP A 140 26.55 -1.13 9.94
N ASN A 141 25.28 -1.20 9.54
CA ASN A 141 24.79 -1.91 8.34
C ASN A 141 25.08 -3.43 8.32
N SER A 142 25.44 -4.04 9.45
CA SER A 142 25.54 -5.49 9.51
C SER A 142 24.15 -6.15 9.48
N PRO A 143 24.02 -7.41 9.02
CA PRO A 143 22.75 -8.12 8.95
C PRO A 143 21.98 -8.11 10.27
N VAL A 144 20.67 -7.84 10.22
CA VAL A 144 19.75 -8.06 11.36
C VAL A 144 19.21 -9.48 11.40
N GLU A 145 19.40 -10.26 10.33
CA GLU A 145 18.93 -11.65 10.20
C GLU A 145 17.39 -11.78 10.35
N LEU A 146 16.66 -10.69 10.07
CA LEU A 146 15.21 -10.60 10.18
C LEU A 146 14.64 -10.05 8.89
N THR A 147 13.73 -10.80 8.28
CA THR A 147 12.92 -10.29 7.16
C THR A 147 11.95 -9.19 7.63
N GLY A 148 11.36 -8.43 6.69
CA GLY A 148 10.31 -7.46 6.99
C GLY A 148 9.12 -8.03 7.79
N SER A 149 8.77 -9.30 7.53
CA SER A 149 7.66 -9.98 8.22
C SER A 149 8.03 -10.49 9.62
N GLN A 150 9.31 -10.72 9.90
CA GLN A 150 9.81 -11.19 11.20
C GLN A 150 10.21 -10.04 12.13
N GLY A 151 10.84 -8.98 11.60
CA GLY A 151 11.28 -7.83 12.37
C GLY A 151 10.22 -6.73 12.45
N ALA A 152 10.22 -5.81 11.49
CA ALA A 152 9.39 -4.60 11.51
C ALA A 152 7.89 -4.88 11.67
N LEU A 153 7.36 -5.93 11.03
CA LEU A 153 5.95 -6.33 11.21
C LEU A 153 5.63 -6.76 12.65
N SER A 154 6.59 -7.37 13.38
CA SER A 154 6.37 -7.73 14.79
C SER A 154 6.19 -6.49 15.66
N VAL A 155 7.00 -5.46 15.44
CA VAL A 155 6.86 -4.18 16.16
C VAL A 155 5.56 -3.49 15.81
N PHE A 156 5.14 -3.54 14.53
CA PHE A 156 3.86 -2.99 14.10
C PHE A 156 2.68 -3.69 14.80
N LEU A 157 2.71 -5.02 14.87
CA LEU A 157 1.73 -5.83 15.59
C LEU A 157 1.63 -5.41 17.07
N SER A 158 2.76 -5.29 17.76
CA SER A 158 2.79 -4.86 19.16
C SER A 158 2.23 -3.44 19.34
N LEU A 159 2.56 -2.52 18.43
CA LEU A 159 2.05 -1.15 18.47
C LEU A 159 0.53 -1.09 18.28
N GLN A 160 -0.01 -1.88 17.35
CA GLN A 160 -1.44 -1.96 17.08
C GLN A 160 -2.19 -2.82 18.11
N ALA A 161 -1.53 -3.71 18.83
CA ALA A 161 -2.14 -4.40 19.96
C ALA A 161 -2.33 -3.45 21.16
N ALA A 162 -1.39 -2.51 21.33
CA ALA A 162 -1.45 -1.48 22.37
C ALA A 162 -2.41 -0.32 22.04
N LYS A 163 -2.86 -0.19 20.79
CA LYS A 163 -3.70 0.91 20.30
C LYS A 163 -4.97 0.34 19.67
N SER A 164 -6.16 0.79 20.06
CA SER A 164 -7.38 0.42 19.34
C SER A 164 -7.29 0.86 17.87
N ALA A 165 -7.28 -0.11 16.96
CA ALA A 165 -7.25 0.11 15.53
C ALA A 165 -8.66 0.19 14.95
N GLU A 166 -8.84 1.02 13.92
CA GLU A 166 -10.10 1.16 13.20
C GLU A 166 -9.95 0.54 11.81
N SER A 167 -10.87 -0.37 11.48
CA SER A 167 -10.85 -1.05 10.18
C SER A 167 -10.81 -0.05 9.05
N LEU A 168 -9.87 -0.22 8.12
CA LEU A 168 -9.79 0.56 6.90
C LEU A 168 -11.16 0.55 6.18
N ALA A 169 -11.87 1.69 6.22
CA ALA A 169 -13.15 1.87 5.57
C ALA A 169 -12.95 2.75 4.33
N VAL A 170 -12.89 2.12 3.15
CA VAL A 170 -12.78 2.86 1.88
C VAL A 170 -14.10 2.76 1.12
N PRO A 171 -14.81 3.87 0.90
CA PRO A 171 -15.96 3.88 -0.01
C PRO A 171 -15.54 3.37 -1.38
N LYS A 172 -16.29 2.41 -1.93
CA LYS A 172 -16.03 1.93 -3.29
C LYS A 172 -16.35 3.05 -4.29
N PRO A 173 -15.44 3.43 -5.20
CA PRO A 173 -15.75 4.33 -6.29
C PRO A 173 -16.93 3.83 -7.13
N SER A 174 -17.71 4.74 -7.71
CA SER A 174 -18.84 4.38 -8.56
C SER A 174 -18.42 3.70 -9.87
N ASP A 175 -17.22 3.99 -10.36
CA ASP A 175 -16.64 3.48 -11.60
C ASP A 175 -15.61 2.36 -11.39
N VAL A 176 -15.66 1.70 -10.22
CA VAL A 176 -14.89 0.50 -9.89
C VAL A 176 -15.85 -0.63 -9.51
N GLU A 177 -15.64 -1.80 -10.09
CA GLU A 177 -16.44 -3.00 -9.81
C GLU A 177 -15.55 -4.19 -9.47
N MET A 178 -16.09 -5.11 -8.67
CA MET A 178 -15.47 -6.41 -8.43
C MET A 178 -15.83 -7.34 -9.59
N ARG A 179 -14.83 -7.94 -10.21
CA ARG A 179 -15.02 -8.89 -11.32
C ARG A 179 -14.26 -10.18 -11.05
N VAL A 180 -14.74 -11.27 -11.65
CA VAL A 180 -14.11 -12.57 -11.61
C VAL A 180 -13.00 -12.61 -12.65
N PHE A 181 -11.80 -13.01 -12.25
CA PHE A 181 -10.64 -13.18 -13.12
C PHE A 181 -10.19 -14.63 -13.09
N GLU A 182 -9.92 -15.20 -14.26
CA GLU A 182 -9.24 -16.49 -14.39
C GLU A 182 -7.80 -16.34 -13.88
N GLN A 183 -7.36 -17.14 -12.90
CA GLN A 183 -6.06 -16.94 -12.26
C GLN A 183 -4.87 -17.10 -13.20
N SER A 184 -4.97 -18.01 -14.17
CA SER A 184 -3.88 -18.34 -15.09
C SER A 184 -3.66 -17.29 -16.18
N THR A 185 -4.74 -16.69 -16.69
CA THR A 185 -4.69 -15.76 -17.83
C THR A 185 -4.90 -14.30 -17.45
N GLY A 186 -5.54 -14.04 -16.30
CA GLY A 186 -6.02 -12.72 -15.93
C GLY A 186 -7.19 -12.23 -16.80
N ALA A 187 -7.85 -13.12 -17.55
CA ALA A 187 -9.05 -12.79 -18.32
C ALA A 187 -10.24 -12.55 -17.39
N ILE A 188 -11.07 -11.56 -17.73
CA ILE A 188 -12.32 -11.30 -17.03
C ILE A 188 -13.33 -12.37 -17.44
N MET A 189 -14.00 -12.97 -16.46
CA MET A 189 -15.02 -14.00 -16.68
C MET A 189 -16.42 -13.49 -16.37
N GLU A 190 -17.41 -14.11 -17.00
CA GLU A 190 -18.84 -13.82 -16.77
C GLU A 190 -19.31 -14.46 -15.45
N GLU A 191 -18.84 -15.69 -15.17
CA GLU A 191 -19.24 -16.48 -14.01
C GLU A 191 -18.02 -17.06 -13.25
N GLU A 192 -18.25 -17.58 -12.05
CA GLU A 192 -17.24 -18.23 -11.22
C GLU A 192 -16.98 -19.66 -11.71
N CYS A 193 -15.97 -19.85 -12.56
CA CYS A 193 -15.57 -21.17 -13.06
C CYS A 193 -14.06 -21.40 -13.00
N GLY A 194 -13.66 -22.65 -12.78
CA GLY A 194 -12.26 -23.04 -12.65
C GLY A 194 -11.57 -22.38 -11.46
N GLU A 195 -10.26 -22.12 -11.58
CA GLU A 195 -9.52 -21.33 -10.59
C GLU A 195 -9.68 -19.84 -10.89
N TYR A 196 -10.38 -19.13 -10.00
CA TYR A 196 -10.70 -17.72 -10.17
C TYR A 196 -10.26 -16.87 -8.98
N GLN A 197 -10.20 -15.55 -9.20
CA GLN A 197 -10.04 -14.56 -8.15
C GLN A 197 -10.96 -13.37 -8.42
N VAL A 198 -11.61 -12.87 -7.37
CA VAL A 198 -12.45 -11.67 -7.46
C VAL A 198 -11.61 -10.43 -7.13
N LEU A 199 -11.44 -9.53 -8.10
CA LEU A 199 -10.59 -8.34 -7.98
C LEU A 199 -11.31 -7.07 -8.43
N PRO A 200 -10.97 -5.90 -7.87
CA PRO A 200 -11.52 -4.63 -8.33
C PRO A 200 -10.87 -4.19 -9.65
N ILE A 201 -11.69 -3.72 -10.58
CA ILE A 201 -11.26 -3.17 -11.88
C ILE A 201 -12.05 -1.90 -12.20
N LYS A 202 -11.42 -0.96 -12.93
CA LYS A 202 -12.11 0.23 -13.43
C LYS A 202 -13.02 -0.14 -14.60
N LEU A 203 -14.24 0.39 -14.62
CA LEU A 203 -15.25 0.05 -15.64
C LEU A 203 -14.74 0.17 -17.08
N HIS A 204 -14.04 1.26 -17.41
CA HIS A 204 -13.52 1.50 -18.76
C HIS A 204 -12.38 0.54 -19.18
N GLN A 205 -11.83 -0.25 -18.27
CA GLN A 205 -10.81 -1.26 -18.56
C GLN A 205 -11.41 -2.62 -18.92
N ILE A 206 -12.72 -2.80 -18.70
CA ILE A 206 -13.45 -4.02 -19.07
C ILE A 206 -13.68 -3.98 -20.58
N LYS A 207 -12.83 -4.68 -21.33
CA LYS A 207 -12.91 -4.71 -22.81
C LYS A 207 -13.59 -5.95 -23.34
N GLN A 208 -13.29 -7.10 -22.76
CA GLN A 208 -13.78 -8.40 -23.19
C GLN A 208 -14.01 -9.25 -21.96
N VAL A 209 -15.12 -10.00 -21.98
CA VAL A 209 -15.47 -10.99 -20.96
C VAL A 209 -15.48 -12.34 -21.65
N LYS A 210 -14.86 -13.32 -20.99
CA LYS A 210 -14.76 -14.70 -21.45
C LYS A 210 -15.87 -15.53 -20.78
N ASP A 211 -16.57 -16.32 -21.57
CA ASP A 211 -17.51 -17.31 -21.05
C ASP A 211 -16.77 -18.50 -20.43
N CYS A 212 -17.41 -19.12 -19.45
CA CYS A 212 -16.88 -20.34 -18.85
C CYS A 212 -16.85 -21.47 -19.87
N PRO A 213 -15.76 -22.27 -19.94
CA PRO A 213 -15.71 -23.44 -20.81
C PRO A 213 -16.90 -24.36 -20.52
N SER A 214 -17.66 -24.71 -21.55
CA SER A 214 -18.77 -25.64 -21.40
C SER A 214 -18.25 -27.08 -21.28
N PHE A 215 -19.06 -27.98 -20.71
CA PHE A 215 -18.77 -29.41 -20.71
C PHE A 215 -18.47 -29.96 -22.12
N PHE A 216 -19.09 -29.38 -23.16
CA PHE A 216 -18.87 -29.77 -24.56
C PHE A 216 -17.53 -29.30 -25.13
N ASP A 217 -16.90 -28.27 -24.56
CA ASP A 217 -15.56 -27.84 -25.01
C ASP A 217 -14.47 -28.83 -24.57
N PHE A 218 -14.71 -29.56 -23.48
CA PHE A 218 -13.83 -30.65 -23.05
C PHE A 218 -13.91 -31.89 -23.94
N LEU A 219 -15.01 -32.07 -24.69
CA LEU A 219 -15.22 -33.21 -25.60
C LEU A 219 -14.63 -32.97 -27.01
N LYS A 220 -14.12 -31.76 -27.28
CA LYS A 220 -13.55 -31.38 -28.58
C LYS A 220 -12.01 -31.48 -28.64
N ASN A 221 -11.36 -31.88 -27.55
CA ASN A 221 -9.91 -32.10 -27.46
C ASN A 221 -9.58 -33.56 -27.23
#